data_AF-A0A7C7UB89-F1
#
_entry.id   AF-A0A7C7UB89-F1
#
_cell.length_a   1.000
_cell.length_b   1.000
_cell.length_c   1.000
_cell.angle_alpha   90.00
_cell.angle_beta   90.00
_cell.angle_gamma   90.00
#
_symmetry.space_group_name_H-M   'P 1'
#
loop_
_entity.id
_entity.type
_entity.pdbx_description
1 polymer ?
#
loop_
_entity_poly.entity_id
_entity_poly.type
_entity_poly.pdbx_seq_one_letter_code
_entity_poly.pdbx_strand_id
1 'polypeptide(L)'
;MTRQLPVQTLQPSVRVLSDEQVQAIHYATLEILAKTGVEMRDPQGRELLFEAGAWESNGRIKIPENLVADAIASAPSRIPMYDRLGNLTMPLELGKVFFGSGSDTTFTLDVETGERRRTTAQDVEDIARLCDALDNMDFVMSMGNPSDVPPDDLYIHEFIGMIRGSVKPNVYTVKNRQDMEDIYRIAVAVAGSEQALREKPFLLLYAEPISPLLIPEESLQKLIFCAEKGIPASYPPSPNTGGGGPITLAGALALGNAECLVGLIISQLIRPGTPFLYGMNTAALDMKSTIVSYGSPEWPLGMMAQMDLARYYNLPAWSAGGASDSKVVDAQAGIEMTFSILTNFLARATLVHDVGYIEYGSTSSMEALVIADEIIRMTRFLVDG
;
A
#
# COMPACT_ATOMS: atom_id res chain seq x y z
N MET A 1 -37.43 19.40 21.90
CA MET A 1 -36.48 18.81 20.93
C MET A 1 -37.21 17.71 20.19
N THR A 2 -37.47 17.88 18.90
CA THR A 2 -38.02 16.84 18.04
C THR A 2 -36.95 15.77 17.81
N ARG A 3 -37.22 14.55 18.26
CA ARG A 3 -36.36 13.38 18.01
C ARG A 3 -36.44 13.06 16.52
N GLN A 4 -35.38 13.34 15.76
CA GLN A 4 -35.28 12.85 14.38
C GLN A 4 -35.25 11.31 14.42
N LEU A 5 -36.13 10.68 13.64
CA LEU A 5 -36.07 9.26 13.37
C LEU A 5 -34.97 9.05 12.32
N PRO A 6 -33.92 8.27 12.59
CA PRO A 6 -32.91 7.98 11.58
C PRO A 6 -33.56 7.19 10.43
N VAL A 7 -33.47 7.70 9.21
CA VAL A 7 -33.84 6.97 7.99
C VAL A 7 -32.58 6.30 7.49
N GLN A 8 -32.58 4.97 7.41
CA GLN A 8 -31.44 4.23 6.87
C GLN A 8 -31.37 4.45 5.36
N THR A 9 -30.24 4.97 4.91
CA THR A 9 -29.91 5.19 3.49
C THR A 9 -29.14 4.00 2.93
N LEU A 10 -29.23 3.80 1.61
CA LEU A 10 -28.42 2.80 0.92
C LEU A 10 -27.01 3.37 0.75
N GLN A 11 -26.00 2.60 1.15
CA GLN A 11 -24.61 2.96 0.95
C GLN A 11 -24.14 2.48 -0.42
N PRO A 12 -23.85 3.39 -1.38
CA PRO A 12 -23.43 2.99 -2.71
C PRO A 12 -22.10 2.21 -2.66
N SER A 13 -21.99 1.20 -3.53
CA SER A 13 -20.76 0.43 -3.74
C SER A 13 -20.74 -0.12 -5.16
N VAL A 14 -19.55 -0.34 -5.72
CA VAL A 14 -19.37 -0.83 -7.09
C VAL A 14 -18.43 -2.04 -7.10
N ARG A 15 -18.81 -3.04 -7.90
CA ARG A 15 -17.93 -4.12 -8.38
C ARG A 15 -17.72 -3.92 -9.88
N VAL A 16 -16.52 -4.18 -10.36
CA VAL A 16 -16.18 -4.08 -11.78
C VAL A 16 -15.92 -5.45 -12.42
N LEU A 17 -15.72 -6.48 -11.60
CA LEU A 17 -15.60 -7.87 -12.00
C LEU A 17 -16.78 -8.71 -11.50
N SER A 18 -17.36 -9.51 -12.39
CA SER A 18 -18.24 -10.62 -12.04
C SER A 18 -17.47 -11.76 -11.35
N ASP A 19 -18.19 -12.68 -10.70
CA ASP A 19 -17.58 -13.82 -10.01
C ASP A 19 -16.79 -14.73 -10.98
N GLU A 20 -17.28 -14.92 -12.21
CA GLU A 20 -16.59 -15.66 -13.27
C GLU A 20 -15.27 -14.98 -13.69
N GLN A 21 -15.27 -13.64 -13.78
CA GLN A 21 -14.07 -12.88 -14.13
C GLN A 21 -13.03 -12.87 -13.00
N VAL A 22 -13.48 -12.79 -11.75
CA VAL A 22 -12.61 -12.94 -10.56
C VAL A 22 -11.94 -14.32 -10.59
N GLN A 23 -12.70 -15.39 -10.82
CA GLN A 23 -12.15 -16.74 -10.93
C GLN A 23 -11.18 -16.86 -12.11
N ALA A 24 -11.50 -16.28 -13.27
CA ALA A 24 -10.61 -16.30 -14.43
C ALA A 24 -9.25 -15.65 -14.12
N ILE A 25 -9.23 -14.51 -13.42
CA ILE A 25 -7.99 -13.85 -13.01
C ILE A 25 -7.24 -14.71 -11.97
N HIS A 26 -7.95 -15.28 -10.99
CA HIS A 26 -7.34 -16.18 -10.01
C HIS A 26 -6.69 -17.40 -10.69
N TYR A 27 -7.37 -18.07 -11.62
CA TYR A 27 -6.79 -19.20 -12.35
C TYR A 27 -5.61 -18.80 -13.23
N ALA A 28 -5.66 -17.63 -13.88
CA ALA A 28 -4.51 -17.10 -14.61
C ALA A 28 -3.32 -16.84 -13.68
N THR A 29 -3.56 -16.34 -12.47
CA THR A 29 -2.55 -16.19 -11.42
C THR A 29 -1.92 -17.52 -11.02
N LEU A 30 -2.74 -18.56 -10.78
CA LEU A 30 -2.26 -19.91 -10.48
C LEU A 30 -1.41 -20.48 -11.63
N GLU A 31 -1.84 -20.27 -12.87
CA GLU A 31 -1.09 -20.68 -14.05
C GLU A 31 0.27 -19.96 -14.16
N ILE A 32 0.32 -18.65 -13.90
CA ILE A 32 1.56 -17.87 -13.85
C ILE A 32 2.51 -18.47 -12.81
N LEU A 33 2.02 -18.75 -11.60
CA LEU A 33 2.83 -19.30 -10.51
C LEU A 33 3.34 -20.72 -10.81
N ALA A 34 2.48 -21.60 -11.34
CA ALA A 34 2.82 -23.00 -11.58
C ALA A 34 3.64 -23.23 -12.87
N LYS A 35 3.38 -22.47 -13.94
CA LYS A 35 4.04 -22.65 -15.25
C LYS A 35 5.17 -21.67 -15.49
N THR A 36 4.99 -20.39 -15.18
CA THR A 36 6.01 -19.35 -15.41
C THR A 36 6.97 -19.23 -14.23
N GLY A 37 6.45 -19.16 -13.00
CA GLY A 37 7.23 -19.08 -11.78
C GLY A 37 7.99 -17.77 -11.57
N VAL A 38 8.53 -17.61 -10.37
CA VAL A 38 9.26 -16.41 -9.94
C VAL A 38 10.77 -16.61 -9.96
N GLU A 39 11.48 -15.53 -10.25
CA GLU A 39 12.91 -15.42 -9.94
C GLU A 39 13.05 -14.94 -8.50
N MET A 40 13.44 -15.84 -7.60
CA MET A 40 13.70 -15.51 -6.21
C MET A 40 15.20 -15.46 -5.94
N ARG A 41 15.68 -14.28 -5.54
CA ARG A 41 17.10 -14.04 -5.26
C ARG A 41 17.49 -14.33 -3.81
N ASP A 42 16.52 -14.34 -2.91
CA ASP A 42 16.72 -14.61 -1.49
C ASP A 42 16.93 -16.11 -1.20
N PRO A 43 18.07 -16.56 -0.66
CA PRO A 43 18.30 -17.98 -0.39
C PRO A 43 17.31 -18.59 0.62
N GLN A 44 16.96 -17.86 1.68
CA GLN A 44 16.04 -18.33 2.74
C GLN A 44 14.63 -18.52 2.19
N GLY A 45 14.13 -17.59 1.38
CA GLY A 45 12.84 -17.68 0.71
C GLY A 45 12.77 -18.87 -0.25
N ARG A 46 13.87 -19.18 -0.96
CA ARG A 46 13.94 -20.35 -1.84
C ARG A 46 13.81 -21.64 -1.05
N GLU A 47 14.55 -21.77 0.05
CA GLU A 47 14.49 -22.92 0.95
C GLU A 47 13.08 -23.12 1.51
N LEU A 48 12.46 -22.06 2.05
CA LEU A 48 11.08 -22.09 2.54
C LEU A 48 10.08 -22.61 1.50
N LEU A 49 10.18 -22.12 0.25
CA LEU A 49 9.29 -22.57 -0.81
C LEU A 49 9.52 -24.03 -1.18
N PHE A 50 10.78 -24.47 -1.29
CA PHE A 50 11.10 -25.86 -1.63
C PHE A 50 10.67 -26.84 -0.54
N GLU A 51 10.86 -26.50 0.73
CA GLU A 51 10.36 -27.30 1.86
C GLU A 51 8.83 -27.41 1.85
N ALA A 52 8.14 -26.36 1.39
CA ALA A 52 6.69 -26.34 1.22
C ALA A 52 6.20 -27.07 -0.05
N GLY A 53 7.09 -27.58 -0.91
CA GLY A 53 6.73 -28.35 -2.10
C GLY A 53 6.68 -27.53 -3.40
N ALA A 54 7.19 -26.30 -3.41
CA ALA A 54 7.57 -25.62 -4.65
C ALA A 54 8.73 -26.36 -5.32
N TRP A 55 8.94 -26.14 -6.62
CA TRP A 55 10.04 -26.75 -7.36
C TRP A 55 10.70 -25.78 -8.31
N GLU A 56 11.95 -26.04 -8.68
CA GLU A 56 12.66 -25.24 -9.68
C GLU A 56 12.52 -25.86 -11.07
N SER A 57 12.23 -25.02 -12.06
CA SER A 57 12.24 -25.41 -13.47
C SER A 57 12.60 -24.22 -14.34
N ASN A 58 13.57 -24.40 -15.24
CA ASN A 58 14.11 -23.34 -16.11
C ASN A 58 14.63 -22.11 -15.33
N GLY A 59 15.29 -22.33 -14.20
CA GLY A 59 15.87 -21.26 -13.36
C GLY A 59 14.84 -20.39 -12.63
N ARG A 60 13.58 -20.82 -12.56
CA ARG A 60 12.49 -20.15 -11.85
C ARG A 60 11.81 -21.10 -10.89
N ILE A 61 11.38 -20.59 -9.74
CA ILE A 61 10.61 -21.34 -8.75
C ILE A 61 9.15 -21.35 -9.16
N LYS A 62 8.60 -22.55 -9.33
CA LYS A 62 7.20 -22.82 -9.61
C LYS A 62 6.49 -23.11 -8.30
N ILE A 63 5.32 -22.51 -8.13
CA ILE A 63 4.55 -22.60 -6.89
C ILE A 63 3.25 -23.34 -7.19
N PRO A 64 2.95 -24.46 -6.51
CA PRO A 64 1.72 -25.20 -6.71
C PRO A 64 0.52 -24.49 -6.09
N GLU A 65 -0.67 -24.78 -6.61
CA GLU A 65 -1.93 -24.11 -6.25
C GLU A 65 -2.30 -24.28 -4.77
N ASN A 66 -1.93 -25.42 -4.16
CA ASN A 66 -2.24 -25.67 -2.75
C ASN A 66 -1.53 -24.67 -1.82
N LEU A 67 -0.29 -24.24 -2.14
CA LEU A 67 0.40 -23.25 -1.32
C LEU A 67 -0.30 -21.89 -1.34
N VAL A 68 -0.89 -21.52 -2.49
CA VAL A 68 -1.68 -20.31 -2.61
C VAL A 68 -2.94 -20.40 -1.74
N ALA A 69 -3.66 -21.52 -1.83
CA ALA A 69 -4.88 -21.75 -1.04
C ALA A 69 -4.60 -21.77 0.46
N ASP A 70 -3.54 -22.46 0.89
CA ASP A 70 -3.14 -22.58 2.30
C ASP A 70 -2.72 -21.22 2.88
N ALA A 71 -2.01 -20.39 2.10
CA ALA A 71 -1.62 -19.05 2.50
C ALA A 71 -2.81 -18.10 2.63
N ILE A 72 -3.76 -18.12 1.68
CA ILE A 72 -5.00 -17.33 1.77
C ILE A 72 -5.82 -17.76 3.00
N ALA A 73 -5.95 -19.06 3.25
CA ALA A 73 -6.75 -19.59 4.36
C ALA A 73 -6.16 -19.29 5.75
N SER A 74 -4.83 -19.18 5.86
CA SER A 74 -4.13 -18.93 7.13
C SER A 74 -4.00 -17.44 7.47
N ALA A 75 -4.10 -16.55 6.47
CA ALA A 75 -3.96 -15.12 6.69
C ALA A 75 -5.22 -14.49 7.33
N PRO A 76 -5.06 -13.55 8.26
CA PRO A 76 -6.18 -12.92 8.93
C PRO A 76 -6.92 -11.95 8.00
N SER A 77 -8.26 -11.97 8.02
CA SER A 77 -9.10 -11.03 7.26
C SER A 77 -9.16 -9.61 7.85
N ARG A 78 -8.43 -9.37 8.95
CA ARG A 78 -8.44 -8.13 9.70
C ARG A 78 -7.07 -7.84 10.33
N ILE A 79 -6.55 -6.63 10.12
CA ILE A 79 -5.33 -6.13 10.76
C ILE A 79 -5.68 -4.97 11.68
N PRO A 80 -5.56 -5.10 13.01
CA PRO A 80 -5.79 -4.00 13.92
C PRO A 80 -4.58 -3.05 13.95
N MET A 81 -4.74 -1.82 13.49
CA MET A 81 -3.72 -0.78 13.60
C MET A 81 -4.13 0.26 14.65
N TYR A 82 -3.17 0.64 15.50
CA TYR A 82 -3.36 1.54 16.63
C TYR A 82 -2.59 2.83 16.45
N ASP A 83 -3.09 3.92 17.03
CA ASP A 83 -2.28 5.12 17.22
C ASP A 83 -1.23 4.91 18.32
N ARG A 84 -0.29 5.84 18.45
CA ARG A 84 0.76 5.80 19.48
C ARG A 84 0.22 6.04 20.91
N LEU A 85 -1.06 6.38 21.06
CA LEU A 85 -1.74 6.48 22.35
C LEU A 85 -2.43 5.16 22.75
N GLY A 86 -2.39 4.16 21.87
CA GLY A 86 -2.92 2.82 22.09
C GLY A 86 -4.41 2.66 21.81
N ASN A 87 -5.01 3.59 21.05
CA ASN A 87 -6.38 3.50 20.53
C ASN A 87 -6.40 2.77 19.20
N LEU A 88 -7.37 1.88 19.01
CA LEU A 88 -7.59 1.21 17.73
C LEU A 88 -8.24 2.21 16.75
N THR A 89 -7.46 2.77 15.84
CA THR A 89 -7.93 3.79 14.88
C THR A 89 -8.18 3.21 13.49
N MET A 90 -7.40 2.21 13.09
CA MET A 90 -7.45 1.64 11.74
C MET A 90 -7.60 0.11 11.78
N PRO A 91 -8.80 -0.41 12.06
CA PRO A 91 -9.10 -1.82 11.83
C PRO A 91 -9.18 -2.08 10.32
N LEU A 92 -8.06 -2.47 9.70
CA LEU A 92 -7.98 -2.78 8.29
C LEU A 92 -8.74 -4.09 8.02
N GLU A 93 -9.95 -3.97 7.48
CA GLU A 93 -10.80 -5.07 7.05
C GLU A 93 -11.67 -4.61 5.88
N LEU A 94 -12.16 -5.56 5.08
CA LEU A 94 -13.00 -5.25 3.93
C LEU A 94 -14.24 -4.43 4.33
N GLY A 95 -14.55 -3.39 3.55
CA GLY A 95 -15.68 -2.50 3.79
C GLY A 95 -15.34 -1.20 4.51
N LYS A 96 -14.19 -1.13 5.21
CA LYS A 96 -13.66 0.11 5.81
C LYS A 96 -12.64 0.75 4.88
N VAL A 97 -12.60 2.07 4.85
CA VAL A 97 -11.74 2.86 3.94
C VAL A 97 -10.96 3.86 4.75
N PHE A 98 -9.64 3.78 4.70
CA PHE A 98 -8.70 4.66 5.40
C PHE A 98 -7.78 5.34 4.40
N PHE A 99 -7.57 6.65 4.53
CA PHE A 99 -6.69 7.43 3.66
C PHE A 99 -5.43 7.87 4.39
N GLY A 100 -4.32 8.00 3.67
CA GLY A 100 -3.05 8.46 4.23
C GLY A 100 -2.15 9.06 3.15
N SER A 101 -1.13 9.78 3.57
CA SER A 101 -0.11 10.29 2.65
C SER A 101 0.64 9.15 1.94
N GLY A 102 1.37 9.46 0.87
CA GLY A 102 2.28 8.51 0.21
C GLY A 102 3.70 8.55 0.80
N SER A 103 4.60 7.67 0.33
CA SER A 103 6.03 7.60 0.70
C SER A 103 6.99 8.46 -0.15
N ASP A 104 8.22 8.69 0.30
CA ASP A 104 9.45 8.75 -0.52
C ASP A 104 9.47 9.66 -1.79
N THR A 105 8.71 10.77 -1.84
CA THR A 105 8.82 11.72 -2.96
C THR A 105 10.21 12.35 -2.98
N THR A 106 10.76 12.57 -4.17
CA THR A 106 12.10 13.15 -4.29
C THR A 106 12.10 14.64 -4.01
N PHE A 107 10.98 15.29 -4.30
CA PHE A 107 10.78 16.73 -4.19
C PHE A 107 9.56 17.05 -3.35
N THR A 108 9.51 18.29 -2.87
CA THR A 108 8.37 18.88 -2.19
C THR A 108 8.10 20.26 -2.80
N LEU A 109 6.83 20.67 -2.82
CA LEU A 109 6.44 22.03 -3.12
C LEU A 109 6.47 22.84 -1.82
N ASP A 110 7.33 23.85 -1.78
CA ASP A 110 7.46 24.71 -0.61
C ASP A 110 6.25 25.62 -0.46
N VAL A 111 5.58 25.56 0.70
CA VAL A 111 4.29 26.24 0.94
C VAL A 111 4.43 27.77 0.96
N GLU A 112 5.58 28.30 1.38
CA GLU A 112 5.79 29.74 1.49
C GLU A 112 6.19 30.35 0.15
N THR A 113 7.08 29.67 -0.59
CA THR A 113 7.69 30.22 -1.81
C THR A 113 7.03 29.70 -3.09
N GLY A 114 6.34 28.56 -3.04
CA GLY A 114 5.84 27.83 -4.21
C GLY A 114 6.95 27.14 -5.01
N GLU A 115 8.19 27.08 -4.50
CA GLU A 115 9.30 26.46 -5.21
C GLU A 115 9.30 24.94 -5.05
N ARG A 116 9.49 24.23 -6.16
CA ARG A 116 9.73 22.79 -6.18
C ARG A 116 11.18 22.52 -5.82
N ARG A 117 11.45 22.02 -4.61
CA ARG A 117 12.80 21.76 -4.09
C ARG A 117 12.96 20.33 -3.59
N ARG A 118 14.20 19.92 -3.31
CA ARG A 118 14.46 18.63 -2.66
C ARG A 118 13.84 18.65 -1.26
N THR A 119 13.23 17.53 -0.90
CA THR A 119 12.69 17.29 0.44
C THR A 119 13.82 17.31 1.47
N THR A 120 13.51 17.81 2.66
CA THR A 120 14.35 17.82 3.87
C THR A 120 13.68 17.01 4.98
N ALA A 121 14.41 16.68 6.03
CA ALA A 121 13.86 15.98 7.20
C ALA A 121 12.75 16.78 7.90
N GLN A 122 12.83 18.12 7.85
CA GLN A 122 11.80 18.99 8.41
C GLN A 122 10.48 18.87 7.64
N ASP A 123 10.53 18.74 6.31
CA ASP A 123 9.31 18.58 5.50
C ASP A 123 8.55 17.30 5.88
N VAL A 124 9.25 16.18 6.13
CA VAL A 124 8.64 14.92 6.59
C VAL A 124 7.86 15.13 7.89
N GLU A 125 8.47 15.82 8.87
CA GLU A 125 7.82 16.10 10.16
C GLU A 125 6.63 17.06 9.99
N ASP A 126 6.77 18.08 9.14
CA ASP A 126 5.71 19.06 8.88
C ASP A 126 4.53 18.45 8.14
N ILE A 127 4.78 17.55 7.17
CA ILE A 127 3.75 16.78 6.47
C ILE A 127 3.01 15.87 7.45
N ALA A 128 3.75 15.15 8.30
CA ALA A 128 3.14 14.30 9.33
C ALA A 128 2.28 15.14 10.29
N ARG A 129 2.75 16.33 10.68
CA ARG A 129 1.99 17.26 11.54
C ARG A 129 0.74 17.79 10.86
N LEU A 130 0.80 18.09 9.57
CA LEU A 130 -0.38 18.48 8.80
C LEU A 130 -1.38 17.33 8.73
N CYS A 131 -0.92 16.12 8.37
CA CYS A 131 -1.78 14.95 8.32
C CYS A 131 -2.40 14.64 9.69
N ASP A 132 -1.69 14.85 10.81
CA ASP A 132 -2.22 14.70 12.16
C ASP A 132 -3.42 15.63 12.41
N ALA A 133 -3.33 16.87 11.93
CA ALA A 133 -4.36 17.90 12.09
C ALA A 133 -5.57 17.76 11.13
N LEU A 134 -5.43 17.02 10.02
CA LEU A 134 -6.50 16.77 9.06
C LEU A 134 -7.42 15.63 9.55
N ASP A 135 -8.73 15.85 9.51
CA ASP A 135 -9.72 14.93 10.06
C ASP A 135 -9.90 13.64 9.23
N ASN A 136 -9.63 13.69 7.92
CA ASN A 136 -9.87 12.57 7.01
C ASN A 136 -8.58 11.86 6.57
N MET A 137 -7.45 12.20 7.19
CA MET A 137 -6.19 11.48 7.06
C MET A 137 -6.06 10.52 8.24
N ASP A 138 -6.09 9.22 7.99
CA ASP A 138 -6.16 8.18 9.01
C ASP A 138 -4.77 7.66 9.43
N PHE A 139 -3.78 7.68 8.51
CA PHE A 139 -2.38 7.32 8.75
C PHE A 139 -1.42 8.27 8.04
N VAL A 140 -0.14 8.12 8.32
CA VAL A 140 0.94 8.87 7.68
C VAL A 140 2.00 7.95 7.06
N MET A 141 2.52 8.39 5.92
CA MET A 141 3.75 7.94 5.28
C MET A 141 4.71 9.14 5.15
N SER A 142 5.99 8.87 4.87
CA SER A 142 7.07 9.86 4.88
C SER A 142 6.83 11.03 3.92
N MET A 143 6.19 10.75 2.79
CA MET A 143 5.86 11.68 1.72
C MET A 143 7.04 12.57 1.29
N GLY A 144 8.24 11.98 1.34
CA GLY A 144 9.47 12.70 1.07
C GLY A 144 10.73 11.95 1.48
N ASN A 145 11.74 11.96 0.60
CA ASN A 145 13.09 11.46 0.82
C ASN A 145 14.03 12.61 1.24
N PRO A 146 14.35 12.76 2.54
CA PRO A 146 15.13 13.89 3.05
C PRO A 146 16.55 13.89 2.47
N SER A 147 16.92 15.01 1.85
CA SER A 147 18.22 15.20 1.17
C SER A 147 19.31 15.79 2.05
N ASP A 148 18.94 16.28 3.24
CA ASP A 148 19.80 16.94 4.24
C ASP A 148 20.29 15.99 5.34
N VAL A 149 20.09 14.68 5.17
CA VAL A 149 20.53 13.62 6.11
C VAL A 149 21.47 12.63 5.40
N PRO A 150 22.26 11.83 6.14
CA PRO A 150 23.09 10.79 5.53
C PRO A 150 22.25 9.81 4.70
N PRO A 151 22.61 9.53 3.42
CA PRO A 151 21.80 8.67 2.54
C PRO A 151 21.59 7.25 3.06
N ASP A 152 22.50 6.74 3.90
CA ASP A 152 22.39 5.41 4.49
C ASP A 152 21.40 5.35 5.66
N ASP A 153 21.08 6.48 6.30
CA ASP A 153 20.16 6.58 7.45
C ASP A 153 18.80 7.19 7.06
N LEU A 154 18.56 7.41 5.76
CA LEU A 154 17.45 8.18 5.22
C LEU A 154 16.08 7.72 5.76
N TYR A 155 15.78 6.42 5.69
CA TYR A 155 14.52 5.85 6.17
C TYR A 155 14.35 5.92 7.70
N ILE A 156 15.46 5.91 8.44
CA ILE A 156 15.43 6.07 9.90
C ILE A 156 15.01 7.51 10.25
N HIS A 157 15.55 8.49 9.53
CA HIS A 157 15.16 9.90 9.70
C HIS A 157 13.71 10.14 9.32
N GLU A 158 13.23 9.52 8.24
CA GLU A 158 11.82 9.57 7.84
C GLU A 158 10.90 9.03 8.93
N PHE A 159 11.21 7.83 9.44
CA PHE A 159 10.41 7.19 10.48
C PHE A 159 10.36 8.03 11.76
N ILE A 160 11.49 8.63 12.16
CA ILE A 160 11.55 9.55 13.30
C ILE A 160 10.72 10.81 13.04
N GLY A 161 10.80 11.39 11.83
CA GLY A 161 10.00 12.55 11.43
C GLY A 161 8.50 12.29 11.54
N MET A 162 8.03 11.15 11.02
CA MET A 162 6.63 10.74 11.15
C MET A 162 6.19 10.58 12.61
N ILE A 163 6.99 9.90 13.43
CA ILE A 163 6.69 9.73 14.86
C ILE A 163 6.63 11.07 15.60
N ARG A 164 7.50 12.03 15.26
CA ARG A 164 7.50 13.35 15.91
C ARG A 164 6.32 14.20 15.44
N GLY A 165 5.96 14.10 14.17
CA GLY A 165 4.89 14.90 13.57
C GLY A 165 3.48 14.43 13.91
N SER A 166 3.24 13.13 14.08
CA SER A 166 1.89 12.59 14.26
C SER A 166 1.80 11.48 15.32
N VAL A 167 0.63 11.36 15.96
CA VAL A 167 0.29 10.20 16.80
C VAL A 167 -0.36 9.06 16.02
N LYS A 168 -0.81 9.32 14.78
CA LYS A 168 -1.52 8.36 13.92
C LYS A 168 -0.62 7.16 13.56
N PRO A 169 -1.20 6.03 13.12
CA PRO A 169 -0.42 4.91 12.61
C PRO A 169 0.49 5.34 11.45
N ASN A 170 1.66 4.69 11.34
CA ASN A 170 2.61 4.92 10.27
C ASN A 170 2.58 3.75 9.27
N VAL A 171 2.67 4.06 7.99
CA VAL A 171 3.14 3.10 6.99
C VAL A 171 4.54 3.55 6.57
N TYR A 172 5.52 2.66 6.69
CA TYR A 172 6.93 3.03 6.53
C TYR A 172 7.63 2.15 5.52
N THR A 173 8.60 2.74 4.85
CA THR A 173 9.55 2.09 3.94
C THR A 173 10.90 1.99 4.62
N VAL A 174 11.77 1.14 4.08
CA VAL A 174 13.12 0.87 4.58
C VAL A 174 14.03 0.50 3.44
N LYS A 175 15.34 0.72 3.59
CA LYS A 175 16.33 0.28 2.60
C LYS A 175 16.50 -1.23 2.63
N ASN A 176 16.87 -1.78 3.80
CA ASN A 176 17.32 -3.16 3.97
C ASN A 176 16.95 -3.71 5.38
N ARG A 177 17.44 -4.92 5.70
CA ARG A 177 17.19 -5.57 7.00
C ARG A 177 17.83 -4.85 8.20
N GLN A 178 18.96 -4.17 8.04
CA GLN A 178 19.59 -3.39 9.11
C GLN A 178 18.69 -2.20 9.50
N ASP A 179 18.19 -1.44 8.52
CA ASP A 179 17.24 -0.35 8.75
C ASP A 179 15.97 -0.87 9.46
N MET A 180 15.47 -2.05 9.07
CA MET A 180 14.34 -2.70 9.75
C MET A 180 14.63 -2.96 11.21
N GLU A 181 15.81 -3.47 11.55
CA GLU A 181 16.22 -3.70 12.93
C GLU A 181 16.30 -2.39 13.73
N ASP A 182 16.85 -1.34 13.13
CA ASP A 182 17.02 -0.05 13.78
C ASP A 182 15.67 0.64 14.03
N ILE A 183 14.79 0.67 13.02
CA ILE A 183 13.41 1.18 13.12
C ILE A 183 12.60 0.35 14.12
N TYR A 184 12.75 -0.97 14.11
CA TYR A 184 12.07 -1.85 15.07
C TYR A 184 12.49 -1.55 16.51
N ARG A 185 13.78 -1.29 16.78
CA ARG A 185 14.23 -0.86 18.12
C ARG A 185 13.59 0.45 18.55
N ILE A 186 13.49 1.43 17.64
CA ILE A 186 12.80 2.71 17.90
C ILE A 186 11.33 2.43 18.22
N ALA A 187 10.67 1.61 17.40
CA ALA A 187 9.26 1.29 17.57
C ALA A 187 8.97 0.58 18.90
N VAL A 188 9.83 -0.37 19.30
CA VAL A 188 9.77 -1.07 20.58
C VAL A 188 9.95 -0.09 21.74
N ALA A 189 10.89 0.85 21.64
CA ALA A 189 11.09 1.87 22.66
C ALA A 189 9.86 2.79 22.80
N VAL A 190 9.21 3.15 21.68
CA VAL A 190 7.97 3.95 21.66
C VAL A 190 6.79 3.17 22.25
N ALA A 191 6.62 1.90 21.89
CA ALA A 191 5.57 1.03 22.42
C ALA A 191 5.80 0.61 23.88
N GLY A 192 7.04 0.69 24.36
CA GLY A 192 7.48 0.28 25.70
C GLY A 192 7.94 -1.17 25.82
N SER A 193 7.60 -2.07 24.88
CA SER A 193 8.11 -3.44 24.80
C SER A 193 7.78 -4.11 23.46
N GLU A 194 8.47 -5.21 23.12
CA GLU A 194 8.14 -6.01 21.93
C GLU A 194 6.70 -6.58 22.00
N GLN A 195 6.26 -6.98 23.20
CA GLN A 195 4.90 -7.49 23.42
C GLN A 195 3.87 -6.39 23.17
N ALA A 196 4.07 -5.21 23.74
CA ALA A 196 3.16 -4.07 23.54
C ALA A 196 3.06 -3.68 22.06
N LEU A 197 4.19 -3.67 21.34
CA LEU A 197 4.21 -3.38 19.91
C LEU A 197 3.44 -4.43 19.10
N ARG A 198 3.58 -5.72 19.43
CA ARG A 198 2.87 -6.80 18.74
C ARG A 198 1.36 -6.80 19.02
N GLU A 199 0.96 -6.49 20.25
CA GLU A 199 -0.46 -6.44 20.64
C GLU A 199 -1.17 -5.21 20.08
N LYS A 200 -0.45 -4.08 19.97
CA LYS A 200 -0.96 -2.81 19.47
C LYS A 200 -0.01 -2.20 18.43
N PRO A 201 0.08 -2.78 17.23
CA PRO A 201 0.99 -2.26 16.21
C PRO A 201 0.49 -0.91 15.72
N PHE A 202 1.39 0.08 15.74
CA PHE A 202 1.17 1.40 15.17
C PHE A 202 1.94 1.62 13.86
N LEU A 203 2.62 0.58 13.37
CA LEU A 203 3.37 0.61 12.11
C LEU A 203 3.04 -0.58 11.22
N LEU A 204 3.04 -0.34 9.92
CA LEU A 204 2.91 -1.34 8.87
C LEU A 204 4.02 -1.13 7.85
N LEU A 205 4.73 -2.20 7.51
CA LEU A 205 5.80 -2.16 6.52
C LEU A 205 5.22 -2.11 5.10
N TYR A 206 5.70 -1.16 4.30
CA TYR A 206 5.55 -1.17 2.84
C TYR A 206 6.85 -1.65 2.19
N ALA A 207 6.80 -2.82 1.54
CA ALA A 207 7.89 -3.37 0.75
C ALA A 207 7.35 -3.94 -0.57
N GLU A 208 8.17 -4.03 -1.62
CA GLU A 208 7.68 -4.41 -2.95
C GLU A 208 8.56 -5.47 -3.60
N PRO A 209 8.00 -6.46 -4.31
CA PRO A 209 8.74 -7.21 -5.32
C PRO A 209 9.02 -6.30 -6.53
N ILE A 210 9.78 -6.81 -7.51
CA ILE A 210 10.02 -6.12 -8.77
C ILE A 210 9.25 -6.83 -9.87
N SER A 211 8.26 -6.16 -10.45
CA SER A 211 7.55 -6.69 -11.62
C SER A 211 8.42 -6.59 -12.88
N PRO A 212 8.45 -7.62 -13.76
CA PRO A 212 7.70 -8.88 -13.67
C PRO A 212 8.47 -10.02 -12.97
N LEU A 213 7.81 -10.66 -12.00
CA LEU A 213 8.13 -11.94 -11.35
C LEU A 213 9.54 -12.03 -10.74
N LEU A 214 10.09 -10.92 -10.26
CA LEU A 214 11.36 -10.88 -9.55
C LEU A 214 11.12 -10.57 -8.06
N ILE A 215 11.64 -11.42 -7.19
CA ILE A 215 11.62 -11.27 -5.74
C ILE A 215 13.06 -11.03 -5.26
N PRO A 216 13.47 -9.77 -5.07
CA PRO A 216 14.83 -9.43 -4.64
C PRO A 216 15.09 -9.88 -3.19
N GLU A 217 16.35 -10.22 -2.89
CA GLU A 217 16.80 -10.56 -1.54
C GLU A 217 16.52 -9.44 -0.54
N GLU A 218 16.99 -8.24 -0.83
CA GLU A 218 16.83 -7.07 0.06
C GLU A 218 15.37 -6.79 0.38
N SER A 219 14.47 -6.95 -0.59
CA SER A 219 13.04 -6.73 -0.38
C SER A 219 12.38 -7.87 0.43
N LEU A 220 12.68 -9.12 0.09
CA LEU A 220 12.08 -10.27 0.78
C LEU A 220 12.52 -10.35 2.24
N GLN A 221 13.79 -10.03 2.54
CA GLN A 221 14.31 -10.02 3.91
C GLN A 221 13.53 -9.08 4.84
N LYS A 222 12.96 -7.97 4.32
CA LYS A 222 12.10 -7.07 5.10
C LYS A 222 10.78 -7.75 5.48
N LEU A 223 10.17 -8.45 4.52
CA LEU A 223 8.93 -9.19 4.73
C LEU A 223 9.13 -10.37 5.71
N ILE A 224 10.24 -11.09 5.56
CA ILE A 224 10.65 -12.18 6.48
C ILE A 224 10.78 -11.64 7.89
N PHE A 225 11.48 -10.51 8.08
CA PHE A 225 11.62 -9.87 9.38
C PHE A 225 10.27 -9.51 10.01
N CYS A 226 9.35 -8.93 9.23
CA CYS A 226 8.00 -8.62 9.70
C CYS A 226 7.25 -9.87 10.16
N ALA A 227 7.30 -10.97 9.40
CA ALA A 227 6.67 -12.23 9.78
C ALA A 227 7.29 -12.82 11.07
N GLU A 228 8.62 -12.80 11.20
CA GLU A 228 9.34 -13.24 12.40
C GLU A 228 8.94 -12.41 13.65
N LYS A 229 8.74 -11.10 13.49
CA LYS A 229 8.39 -10.20 14.60
C LYS A 229 6.89 -10.07 14.85
N GLY A 230 6.05 -10.46 13.90
CA GLY A 230 4.60 -10.29 13.94
C GLY A 230 4.17 -8.83 13.69
N ILE A 231 4.94 -8.12 12.86
CA ILE A 231 4.63 -6.76 12.42
C ILE A 231 3.82 -6.84 11.13
N PRO A 232 2.71 -6.10 11.00
CA PRO A 232 1.95 -6.03 9.76
C PRO A 232 2.82 -5.57 8.59
N ALA A 233 2.63 -6.20 7.43
CA ALA A 233 3.32 -5.81 6.21
C ALA A 233 2.40 -5.90 4.99
N SER A 234 2.68 -5.05 4.01
CA SER A 234 2.17 -5.17 2.65
C SER A 234 3.32 -5.54 1.72
N TYR A 235 3.04 -6.38 0.72
CA TYR A 235 4.00 -6.71 -0.33
C TYR A 235 3.43 -6.45 -1.74
N PRO A 236 2.95 -5.22 -2.05
CA PRO A 236 2.21 -5.00 -3.27
C PRO A 236 3.19 -4.82 -4.45
N PRO A 237 3.06 -5.59 -5.53
CA PRO A 237 3.81 -5.38 -6.75
C PRO A 237 3.24 -4.23 -7.57
N SER A 238 4.04 -3.71 -8.50
CA SER A 238 3.67 -2.60 -9.39
C SER A 238 3.79 -2.97 -10.88
N PRO A 239 3.00 -3.94 -11.41
CA PRO A 239 3.04 -4.35 -12.82
C PRO A 239 2.37 -3.32 -13.74
N ASN A 240 2.99 -2.14 -13.86
CA ASN A 240 2.46 -1.02 -14.63
C ASN A 240 2.21 -1.43 -16.10
N THR A 241 1.00 -1.16 -16.60
CA THR A 241 0.57 -1.67 -17.92
C THR A 241 1.41 -1.03 -19.03
N GLY A 242 2.06 -1.85 -19.85
CA GLY A 242 2.94 -1.38 -20.94
C GLY A 242 4.38 -1.10 -20.51
N GLY A 243 4.68 -1.21 -19.21
CA GLY A 243 6.02 -1.15 -18.65
C GLY A 243 6.40 -2.48 -18.02
N GLY A 244 6.32 -2.56 -16.68
CA GLY A 244 6.64 -3.76 -15.89
C GLY A 244 5.59 -4.88 -15.98
N GLY A 245 4.41 -4.59 -16.54
CA GLY A 245 3.35 -5.56 -16.78
C GLY A 245 2.78 -5.51 -18.21
N PRO A 246 1.96 -6.50 -18.58
CA PRO A 246 1.24 -6.51 -19.86
C PRO A 246 0.43 -5.22 -20.07
N ILE A 247 0.25 -4.79 -21.33
CA ILE A 247 -0.54 -3.59 -21.65
C ILE A 247 -2.03 -3.74 -21.31
N THR A 248 -2.51 -4.97 -21.12
CA THR A 248 -3.90 -5.23 -20.75
C THR A 248 -4.06 -5.24 -19.23
N LEU A 249 -5.08 -4.54 -18.71
CA LEU A 249 -5.38 -4.50 -17.27
C LEU A 249 -5.56 -5.90 -16.68
N ALA A 250 -6.29 -6.81 -17.35
CA ALA A 250 -6.48 -8.16 -16.85
C ALA A 250 -5.16 -8.95 -16.75
N GLY A 251 -4.25 -8.78 -17.71
CA GLY A 251 -2.93 -9.42 -17.67
C GLY A 251 -2.03 -8.85 -16.57
N ALA A 252 -2.05 -7.53 -16.39
CA ALA A 252 -1.33 -6.86 -15.30
C ALA A 252 -1.87 -7.25 -13.92
N LEU A 253 -3.20 -7.33 -13.77
CA LEU A 253 -3.84 -7.82 -12.54
C LEU A 253 -3.45 -9.27 -12.24
N ALA A 254 -3.51 -10.17 -13.22
CA ALA A 254 -3.11 -11.57 -13.00
C ALA A 254 -1.63 -11.70 -12.58
N LEU A 255 -0.76 -10.90 -13.18
CA LEU A 255 0.68 -10.83 -12.86
C LEU A 255 0.92 -10.28 -11.45
N GLY A 256 0.37 -9.11 -11.13
CA GLY A 256 0.53 -8.50 -9.80
C GLY A 256 -0.08 -9.38 -8.71
N ASN A 257 -1.21 -10.03 -8.99
CA ASN A 257 -1.81 -10.97 -8.07
C ASN A 257 -0.87 -12.16 -7.78
N ALA A 258 -0.17 -12.68 -8.79
CA ALA A 258 0.82 -13.74 -8.61
C ALA A 258 1.98 -13.28 -7.70
N GLU A 259 2.55 -12.12 -7.98
CA GLU A 259 3.67 -11.56 -7.21
C GLU A 259 3.29 -11.25 -5.76
N CYS A 260 2.13 -10.64 -5.52
CA CYS A 260 1.64 -10.35 -4.17
C CYS A 260 1.41 -11.63 -3.36
N LEU A 261 0.81 -12.66 -3.99
CA LEU A 261 0.56 -13.94 -3.33
C LEU A 261 1.86 -14.70 -2.99
N VAL A 262 2.97 -14.49 -3.72
CA VAL A 262 4.27 -15.02 -3.29
C VAL A 262 4.69 -14.42 -1.95
N GLY A 263 4.53 -13.11 -1.76
CA GLY A 263 4.77 -12.45 -0.47
C GLY A 263 3.88 -13.03 0.63
N LEU A 264 2.59 -13.21 0.35
CA LEU A 264 1.65 -13.82 1.28
C LEU A 264 2.09 -15.23 1.69
N ILE A 265 2.45 -16.09 0.72
CA ILE A 265 2.91 -17.46 0.96
C ILE A 265 4.13 -17.47 1.89
N ILE A 266 5.17 -16.70 1.58
CA ILE A 266 6.38 -16.64 2.42
C ILE A 266 6.03 -16.19 3.84
N SER A 267 5.22 -15.15 3.99
CA SER A 267 4.79 -14.64 5.28
C SER A 267 4.06 -15.70 6.12
N GLN A 268 3.14 -16.44 5.50
CA GLN A 268 2.37 -17.48 6.19
C GLN A 268 3.17 -18.77 6.44
N LEU A 269 4.17 -19.11 5.61
CA LEU A 269 5.08 -20.23 5.86
C LEU A 269 5.96 -19.97 7.08
N ILE A 270 6.40 -18.73 7.29
CA ILE A 270 7.22 -18.35 8.45
C ILE A 270 6.38 -18.38 9.73
N ARG A 271 5.19 -17.76 9.67
CA ARG A 271 4.26 -17.71 10.80
C ARG A 271 2.82 -17.63 10.28
N PRO A 272 2.06 -18.74 10.34
CA PRO A 272 0.65 -18.73 10.03
C PRO A 272 -0.11 -17.73 10.90
N GLY A 273 -1.01 -16.95 10.29
CA GLY A 273 -1.76 -15.88 10.95
C GLY A 273 -1.02 -14.54 10.99
N THR A 274 0.14 -14.41 10.34
CA THR A 274 0.83 -13.11 10.23
C THR A 274 -0.06 -12.10 9.50
N PRO A 275 -0.26 -10.88 10.04
CA PRO A 275 -1.02 -9.83 9.36
C PRO A 275 -0.38 -9.43 8.04
N PHE A 276 -1.13 -9.55 6.94
CA PHE A 276 -0.66 -9.25 5.59
C PHE A 276 -1.71 -8.43 4.84
N LEU A 277 -1.30 -7.26 4.34
CA LEU A 277 -2.16 -6.37 3.57
C LEU A 277 -1.98 -6.64 2.07
N TYR A 278 -3.00 -7.24 1.47
CA TYR A 278 -2.97 -7.71 0.07
C TYR A 278 -3.15 -6.56 -0.91
N GLY A 279 -2.44 -6.55 -2.02
CA GLY A 279 -2.77 -5.64 -3.11
C GLY A 279 -1.65 -5.50 -4.11
N MET A 280 -1.82 -4.60 -5.07
CA MET A 280 -0.87 -4.29 -6.13
C MET A 280 -1.12 -2.88 -6.65
N ASN A 281 -0.26 -2.39 -7.52
CA ASN A 281 -0.43 -1.15 -8.25
C ASN A 281 -0.45 -1.43 -9.76
N THR A 282 -1.53 -1.04 -10.45
CA THR A 282 -1.73 -1.32 -11.89
C THR A 282 -1.92 -0.02 -12.67
N ALA A 283 -1.03 0.94 -12.47
CA ALA A 283 -1.04 2.20 -13.22
C ALA A 283 -0.59 2.00 -14.67
N ALA A 284 -1.04 2.89 -15.56
CA ALA A 284 -0.66 2.82 -16.97
C ALA A 284 0.64 3.59 -17.24
N LEU A 285 1.52 3.01 -18.06
CA LEU A 285 2.63 3.74 -18.65
C LEU A 285 2.10 4.58 -19.82
N ASP A 286 2.21 5.90 -19.72
CA ASP A 286 1.84 6.79 -20.83
C ASP A 286 2.82 6.58 -22.00
N MET A 287 2.30 6.13 -23.15
CA MET A 287 3.15 5.76 -24.29
C MET A 287 3.89 6.93 -24.93
N LYS A 288 3.46 8.18 -24.68
CA LYS A 288 4.08 9.37 -25.25
C LYS A 288 5.22 9.91 -24.39
N SER A 289 4.98 10.01 -23.09
CA SER A 289 5.90 10.61 -22.11
C SER A 289 6.70 9.57 -21.33
N THR A 290 6.32 8.30 -21.40
CA THR A 290 6.93 7.17 -20.68
C THR A 290 6.88 7.30 -19.15
N ILE A 291 6.01 8.15 -18.62
CA ILE A 291 5.74 8.25 -17.19
C ILE A 291 4.70 7.19 -16.78
N VAL A 292 4.77 6.71 -15.55
CA VAL A 292 3.68 5.95 -14.94
C VAL A 292 2.61 6.96 -14.51
N SER A 293 1.45 6.91 -15.15
CA SER A 293 0.40 7.93 -15.03
C SER A 293 -0.59 7.60 -13.92
N TYR A 294 -0.59 8.43 -12.88
CA TYR A 294 -1.56 8.39 -11.78
C TYR A 294 -2.93 8.94 -12.19
N GLY A 295 -2.97 9.88 -13.14
CA GLY A 295 -4.19 10.47 -13.68
C GLY A 295 -4.91 9.58 -14.71
N SER A 296 -4.32 8.44 -15.07
CA SER A 296 -4.87 7.53 -16.07
C SER A 296 -6.17 6.87 -15.58
N PRO A 297 -7.20 6.69 -16.44
CA PRO A 297 -8.42 5.99 -16.06
C PRO A 297 -8.20 4.50 -15.77
N GLU A 298 -7.15 3.91 -16.33
CA GLU A 298 -6.72 2.53 -16.08
C GLU A 298 -6.41 2.29 -14.61
N TRP A 299 -5.78 3.27 -13.93
CA TRP A 299 -5.34 3.13 -12.55
C TRP A 299 -6.51 2.89 -11.56
N PRO A 300 -7.51 3.79 -11.42
CA PRO A 300 -8.64 3.55 -10.52
C PRO A 300 -9.46 2.33 -10.95
N LEU A 301 -9.59 2.03 -12.24
CA LEU A 301 -10.26 0.81 -12.69
C LEU A 301 -9.53 -0.46 -12.23
N GLY A 302 -8.20 -0.48 -12.34
CA GLY A 302 -7.36 -1.56 -11.85
C GLY A 302 -7.46 -1.73 -10.33
N MET A 303 -7.45 -0.63 -9.58
CA MET A 303 -7.63 -0.65 -8.12
C MET A 303 -9.01 -1.20 -7.72
N MET A 304 -10.09 -0.77 -8.40
CA MET A 304 -11.43 -1.33 -8.16
C MET A 304 -11.50 -2.84 -8.46
N ALA A 305 -10.86 -3.29 -9.54
CA ALA A 305 -10.82 -4.71 -9.91
C ALA A 305 -10.02 -5.55 -8.93
N GLN A 306 -8.91 -5.02 -8.40
CA GLN A 306 -8.19 -5.65 -7.31
C GLN A 306 -9.06 -5.79 -6.06
N MET A 307 -9.89 -4.81 -5.73
CA MET A 307 -10.80 -4.93 -4.59
C MET A 307 -11.83 -6.05 -4.75
N ASP A 308 -12.24 -6.39 -5.98
CA ASP A 308 -13.04 -7.58 -6.25
C ASP A 308 -12.26 -8.89 -5.95
N LEU A 309 -10.95 -8.94 -6.24
CA LEU A 309 -10.08 -10.08 -5.87
C LEU A 309 -9.88 -10.15 -4.35
N ALA A 310 -9.64 -9.02 -3.69
CA ALA A 310 -9.46 -8.96 -2.23
C ALA A 310 -10.71 -9.49 -1.50
N ARG A 311 -11.91 -9.15 -1.99
CA ARG A 311 -13.18 -9.70 -1.51
C ARG A 311 -13.26 -11.21 -1.69
N TYR A 312 -12.82 -11.73 -2.83
CA TYR A 312 -12.79 -13.17 -3.09
C TYR A 312 -11.83 -13.92 -2.16
N TYR A 313 -10.69 -13.32 -1.84
CA TYR A 313 -9.73 -13.89 -0.88
C TYR A 313 -10.06 -13.62 0.59
N ASN A 314 -11.04 -12.74 0.86
CA ASN A 314 -11.34 -12.24 2.21
C ASN A 314 -10.12 -11.63 2.92
N LEU A 315 -9.31 -10.87 2.20
CA LEU A 315 -8.11 -10.19 2.72
C LEU A 315 -8.31 -8.67 2.74
N PRO A 316 -7.81 -7.95 3.77
CA PRO A 316 -7.76 -6.50 3.74
C PRO A 316 -6.79 -6.06 2.63
N ALA A 317 -7.07 -4.92 2.00
CA ALA A 317 -6.36 -4.54 0.79
C ALA A 317 -5.72 -3.15 0.74
N TRP A 318 -4.50 -3.12 0.21
CA TRP A 318 -3.76 -1.95 -0.22
C TRP A 318 -4.39 -1.34 -1.47
N SER A 319 -4.44 -0.03 -1.56
CA SER A 319 -4.90 0.72 -2.73
C SER A 319 -4.22 2.08 -2.76
N ALA A 320 -4.46 2.84 -3.82
CA ALA A 320 -3.85 4.15 -4.01
C ALA A 320 -4.87 5.13 -4.62
N GLY A 321 -4.70 6.42 -4.32
CA GLY A 321 -5.60 7.47 -4.79
C GLY A 321 -5.24 8.85 -4.23
N GLY A 322 -5.97 9.88 -4.64
CA GLY A 322 -5.69 11.25 -4.17
C GLY A 322 -4.38 11.83 -4.69
N ALA A 323 -3.87 11.30 -5.81
CA ALA A 323 -2.67 11.72 -6.50
C ALA A 323 -2.99 12.31 -7.88
N SER A 324 -2.02 13.01 -8.46
CA SER A 324 -2.17 13.70 -9.74
C SER A 324 -0.88 13.68 -10.59
N ASP A 325 -1.04 13.63 -11.91
CA ASP A 325 0.03 13.84 -12.88
C ASP A 325 0.29 15.32 -13.18
N SER A 326 -0.58 16.22 -12.71
CA SER A 326 -0.39 17.67 -12.82
C SER A 326 0.83 18.11 -12.03
N LYS A 327 1.52 19.15 -12.52
CA LYS A 327 2.79 19.64 -11.93
C LYS A 327 2.53 20.71 -10.86
N VAL A 328 1.28 21.14 -10.75
CA VAL A 328 0.79 22.17 -9.86
C VAL A 328 -0.60 21.77 -9.38
N VAL A 329 -1.06 22.39 -8.29
CA VAL A 329 -2.39 22.13 -7.76
C VAL A 329 -3.42 22.97 -8.52
N ASP A 330 -3.86 22.44 -9.66
CA ASP A 330 -4.79 23.08 -10.60
C ASP A 330 -6.06 22.25 -10.84
N ALA A 331 -6.83 22.60 -11.87
CA ALA A 331 -8.05 21.90 -12.23
C ALA A 331 -7.80 20.43 -12.61
N GLN A 332 -6.66 20.11 -13.24
CA GLN A 332 -6.30 18.73 -13.54
C GLN A 332 -6.10 17.95 -12.23
N ALA A 333 -5.33 18.49 -11.29
CA ALA A 333 -5.14 17.86 -9.99
C ALA A 333 -6.46 17.65 -9.24
N GLY A 334 -7.35 18.64 -9.22
CA GLY A 334 -8.67 18.50 -8.61
C GLY A 334 -9.50 17.37 -9.22
N ILE A 335 -9.50 17.23 -10.55
CA ILE A 335 -10.25 16.17 -11.26
C ILE A 335 -9.68 14.79 -10.95
N GLU A 336 -8.36 14.61 -11.09
CA GLU A 336 -7.68 13.31 -10.92
C GLU A 336 -7.78 12.81 -9.47
N MET A 337 -7.57 13.69 -8.49
CA MET A 337 -7.73 13.35 -7.07
C MET A 337 -9.18 12.98 -6.76
N THR A 338 -10.16 13.77 -7.22
CA THR A 338 -11.59 13.47 -6.98
C THR A 338 -12.00 12.13 -7.58
N PHE A 339 -11.55 11.84 -8.80
CA PHE A 339 -11.90 10.61 -9.49
C PHE A 339 -11.35 9.37 -8.77
N SER A 340 -10.08 9.39 -8.37
CA SER A 340 -9.45 8.29 -7.64
C SER A 340 -9.99 8.12 -6.21
N ILE A 341 -10.25 9.21 -5.48
CA ILE A 341 -10.85 9.15 -4.13
C ILE A 341 -12.27 8.56 -4.19
N LEU A 342 -13.10 9.04 -5.13
CA LEU A 342 -14.47 8.54 -5.31
C LEU A 342 -14.52 7.04 -5.62
N THR A 343 -13.68 6.59 -6.55
CA THR A 343 -13.64 5.17 -6.95
C THR A 343 -13.16 4.27 -5.81
N ASN A 344 -12.17 4.71 -5.01
CA ASN A 344 -11.73 3.98 -3.82
C ASN A 344 -12.83 3.80 -2.76
N PHE A 345 -13.61 4.85 -2.50
CA PHE A 345 -14.77 4.75 -1.59
C PHE A 345 -15.85 3.81 -2.14
N LEU A 346 -16.19 3.91 -3.42
CA LEU A 346 -17.19 3.05 -4.06
C LEU A 346 -16.76 1.58 -4.09
N ALA A 347 -15.46 1.29 -4.29
CA ALA A 347 -14.92 -0.06 -4.25
C ALA A 347 -14.60 -0.58 -2.84
N ARG A 348 -14.75 0.27 -1.81
CA ARG A 348 -14.46 -0.02 -0.40
C ARG A 348 -13.01 -0.48 -0.18
N ALA A 349 -12.06 0.22 -0.80
CA ALA A 349 -10.63 -0.03 -0.63
C ALA A 349 -10.17 0.15 0.82
N THR A 350 -9.38 -0.79 1.36
CA THR A 350 -9.10 -0.81 2.80
C THR A 350 -8.15 0.30 3.24
N LEU A 351 -6.96 0.34 2.65
CA LEU A 351 -5.94 1.36 2.94
C LEU A 351 -5.55 2.04 1.63
N VAL A 352 -5.80 3.34 1.53
CA VAL A 352 -5.55 4.16 0.34
C VAL A 352 -4.41 5.14 0.64
N HIS A 353 -3.27 4.93 0.01
CA HIS A 353 -2.10 5.82 0.12
C HIS A 353 -1.98 6.76 -1.09
N ASP A 354 -0.90 7.53 -1.14
CA ASP A 354 -0.52 8.50 -2.19
C ASP A 354 -1.29 9.82 -2.21
N VAL A 355 -2.12 10.05 -1.18
CA VAL A 355 -2.85 11.31 -1.08
C VAL A 355 -1.86 12.47 -0.96
N GLY A 356 -2.02 13.48 -1.81
CA GLY A 356 -1.17 14.68 -1.83
C GLY A 356 0.04 14.62 -2.77
N TYR A 357 0.21 13.53 -3.53
CA TYR A 357 1.17 13.49 -4.61
C TYR A 357 0.75 14.34 -5.81
N ILE A 358 1.72 15.04 -6.37
CA ILE A 358 1.63 15.68 -7.68
C ILE A 358 2.85 15.25 -8.53
N GLU A 359 2.81 15.60 -9.82
CA GLU A 359 3.87 15.26 -10.78
C GLU A 359 4.17 13.76 -10.76
N TYR A 360 3.16 12.92 -11.02
CA TYR A 360 3.26 11.46 -11.15
C TYR A 360 3.98 10.78 -9.96
N GLY A 361 3.73 11.28 -8.74
CA GLY A 361 4.32 10.75 -7.51
C GLY A 361 5.76 11.20 -7.23
N SER A 362 6.28 12.20 -7.94
CA SER A 362 7.65 12.69 -7.73
C SER A 362 7.75 13.85 -6.74
N THR A 363 6.65 14.58 -6.53
CA THR A 363 6.60 15.78 -5.71
C THR A 363 5.46 15.70 -4.71
N SER A 364 5.75 15.98 -3.44
CA SER A 364 4.73 16.13 -2.39
C SER A 364 4.19 17.56 -2.34
N SER A 365 2.89 17.72 -2.05
CA SER A 365 2.26 19.02 -1.84
C SER A 365 1.32 18.99 -0.63
N MET A 366 1.57 19.92 0.30
CA MET A 366 0.69 20.13 1.46
C MET A 366 -0.64 20.75 1.06
N GLU A 367 -0.66 21.59 0.02
CA GLU A 367 -1.90 22.15 -0.53
C GLU A 367 -2.78 21.06 -1.13
N ALA A 368 -2.18 20.10 -1.85
CA ALA A 368 -2.90 18.96 -2.38
C ALA A 368 -3.49 18.09 -1.26
N LEU A 369 -2.77 17.88 -0.15
CA LEU A 369 -3.31 17.18 1.04
C LEU A 369 -4.56 17.87 1.61
N VAL A 370 -4.54 19.20 1.76
CA VAL A 370 -5.68 19.95 2.29
C VAL A 370 -6.89 19.88 1.36
N ILE A 371 -6.66 19.96 0.05
CA ILE A 371 -7.74 19.81 -0.95
C ILE A 371 -8.27 18.38 -0.95
N ALA A 372 -7.39 17.38 -0.87
CA ALA A 372 -7.79 15.98 -0.82
C ALA A 372 -8.59 15.66 0.44
N ASP A 373 -8.26 16.21 1.61
CA ASP A 373 -9.03 16.06 2.85
C ASP A 373 -10.50 16.51 2.66
N GLU A 374 -10.71 17.65 2.02
CA GLU A 374 -12.05 18.15 1.69
C GLU A 374 -12.79 17.23 0.70
N ILE A 375 -12.10 16.73 -0.33
CA ILE A 375 -12.67 15.76 -1.29
C ILE A 375 -13.06 14.46 -0.59
N ILE A 376 -12.21 13.95 0.31
CA ILE A 376 -12.47 12.75 1.11
C ILE A 376 -13.71 12.99 1.98
N ARG A 377 -13.80 14.14 2.65
CA ARG A 377 -14.97 14.52 3.46
C ARG A 377 -16.26 14.54 2.65
N MET A 378 -16.26 15.20 1.49
CA MET A 378 -17.42 15.26 0.59
C MET A 378 -17.83 13.88 0.10
N THR A 379 -16.85 13.06 -0.28
CA THR A 379 -17.09 11.72 -0.80
C THR A 379 -17.60 10.78 0.29
N ARG A 380 -17.04 10.85 1.49
CA ARG A 380 -17.49 10.10 2.66
C ARG A 380 -18.97 10.37 2.95
N PHE A 381 -19.35 11.65 2.98
CA PHE A 381 -20.76 12.04 3.12
C PHE A 381 -21.65 11.43 2.04
N LEU A 382 -21.21 11.44 0.77
CA LEU A 382 -21.95 10.81 -0.34
C LEU A 382 -22.13 9.29 -0.16
N VAL A 383 -21.09 8.57 0.26
CA VAL A 383 -21.13 7.09 0.32
C VAL A 383 -21.70 6.52 1.61
N ASP A 384 -21.80 7.35 2.66
CA ASP A 384 -22.49 7.00 3.89
C ASP A 384 -24.02 7.13 3.77
N GLY A 385 -24.48 7.87 2.76
CA GLY A 385 -25.88 8.00 2.36
C GLY A 385 -26.57 9.17 3.05
#